data_AF-A0A5D3F5J3-F1
#
_entry.id   AF-A0A5D3F5J3-F1
#
_cell.length_a   1.000
_cell.length_b   1.000
_cell.length_c   1.000
_cell.angle_alpha   90.00
_cell.angle_beta   90.00
_cell.angle_gamma   90.00
#
_symmetry.space_group_name_H-M   'P 1'
#
loop_
_entity.id
_entity.type
_entity.pdbx_description
1 polymer ?
#
loop_
_entity_poly.entity_id
_entity_poly.type
_entity_poly.pdbx_seq_one_letter_code
_entity_poly.pdbx_strand_id
1 'polypeptide(L)'
;MMSTTSTIEPGPGACCCGASPACEAGAGAGERVWAERRRRFAGQAAHELRTPLAALRLELEEALIHRDTADPFAALTEMLRSVERLEHTVIALLWLLQRDASGQPRGQHRGLERREPGPPGL
;
A
#
# COMPACT_ATOMS: atom_id res chain seq x y z
N MET A 1 -60.05 -9.19 40.26
CA MET A 1 -59.39 -8.14 39.45
C MET A 1 -57.92 -8.50 39.36
N MET A 2 -57.49 -9.16 38.28
CA MET A 2 -56.08 -9.47 38.02
C MET A 2 -55.70 -8.78 36.71
N SER A 3 -54.78 -7.83 36.79
CA SER A 3 -54.23 -7.13 35.63
C SER A 3 -53.20 -8.02 34.95
N THR A 4 -53.39 -8.27 33.65
CA THR A 4 -52.42 -8.96 32.80
C THR A 4 -51.41 -7.96 32.27
N THR A 5 -50.17 -8.02 32.74
CA THR A 5 -49.06 -7.30 32.10
C THR A 5 -48.47 -8.22 31.03
N SER A 6 -48.78 -7.93 29.77
CA SER A 6 -48.25 -8.66 28.61
C SER A 6 -46.83 -8.15 28.30
N THR A 7 -45.83 -9.00 28.51
CA THR A 7 -44.45 -8.79 28.05
C THR A 7 -44.42 -9.01 26.54
N ILE A 8 -44.17 -7.94 25.78
CA ILE A 8 -43.91 -8.01 24.34
C ILE A 8 -42.41 -8.29 24.17
N GLU A 9 -42.09 -9.53 23.78
CA GLU A 9 -40.76 -9.94 23.30
C GLU A 9 -40.45 -9.26 21.95
N PRO A 10 -39.25 -8.72 21.72
CA PRO A 10 -38.85 -8.23 20.41
C PRO A 10 -38.55 -9.42 19.48
N GLY A 11 -39.20 -9.46 18.32
CA GLY A 11 -38.98 -10.51 17.32
C GLY A 11 -37.56 -10.52 16.72
N PRO A 12 -37.11 -11.66 16.17
CA PRO A 12 -35.78 -11.80 15.57
C PRO A 12 -35.80 -11.19 14.17
N GLY A 13 -35.37 -9.93 14.03
CA GLY A 13 -35.40 -9.29 12.71
C GLY A 13 -34.71 -7.95 12.56
N ALA A 14 -34.03 -7.41 13.56
CA ALA A 14 -33.31 -6.16 13.42
C ALA A 14 -31.80 -6.43 13.28
N CYS A 15 -31.29 -6.44 12.05
CA CYS A 15 -29.87 -6.11 11.84
C CYS A 15 -29.68 -4.65 12.27
N CYS A 16 -29.09 -4.44 13.43
CA CYS A 16 -28.68 -3.13 13.93
C CYS A 16 -27.49 -2.58 13.11
N CYS A 17 -27.67 -2.32 11.82
CA CYS A 17 -26.72 -1.56 11.01
C CYS A 17 -27.30 -0.18 10.66
N GLY A 18 -27.58 0.61 11.70
CA GLY A 18 -27.93 2.01 11.56
C GLY A 18 -27.16 2.84 12.58
N ALA A 19 -26.11 3.52 12.11
CA ALA A 19 -25.49 4.69 12.75
C ALA A 19 -25.06 4.55 14.23
N SER A 20 -24.21 3.57 14.55
CA SER A 20 -23.45 3.58 15.81
C SER A 20 -22.06 4.18 15.57
N PRO A 21 -21.56 5.11 16.41
CA PRO A 21 -20.22 5.75 16.25
C PRO A 21 -19.07 4.72 16.31
N ALA A 22 -19.34 3.50 16.76
CA ALA A 22 -18.41 2.37 16.68
C ALA A 22 -18.12 1.89 15.24
N CYS A 23 -19.06 2.07 14.29
CA CYS A 23 -18.84 1.71 12.88
C CYS A 23 -18.09 2.80 12.10
N GLU A 24 -18.29 4.08 12.44
CA GLU A 24 -17.53 5.19 11.83
C GLU A 24 -16.07 5.19 12.27
N ALA A 25 -15.79 4.75 13.50
CA ALA A 25 -14.43 4.59 14.02
C ALA A 25 -13.57 3.59 13.21
N GLY A 26 -14.21 2.64 12.50
CA GLY A 26 -13.52 1.64 11.67
C GLY A 26 -13.01 2.19 10.33
N ALA A 27 -13.66 3.21 9.76
CA ALA A 27 -13.33 3.72 8.42
C ALA A 27 -11.97 4.45 8.37
N GLY A 28 -11.62 5.19 9.42
CA GLY A 28 -10.34 5.93 9.49
C GLY A 28 -9.13 5.08 9.91
N ALA A 29 -9.35 3.89 10.47
CA ALA A 29 -8.27 3.01 10.89
C ALA A 29 -7.52 2.42 9.68
N GLY A 30 -8.24 2.04 8.62
CA GLY A 30 -7.64 1.51 7.39
C GLY A 30 -6.77 2.54 6.66
N GLU A 31 -7.21 3.81 6.62
CA GLU A 31 -6.49 4.89 5.96
C GLU A 31 -5.18 5.24 6.67
N ARG A 32 -5.19 5.30 8.01
CA ARG A 32 -3.98 5.55 8.82
C ARG A 32 -2.94 4.42 8.64
N VAL A 33 -3.40 3.17 8.66
CA VAL A 33 -2.53 2.00 8.46
C VAL A 33 -1.93 2.01 7.04
N TRP A 34 -2.70 2.37 6.03
CA TRP A 34 -2.22 2.51 4.66
C TRP A 34 -1.20 3.66 4.49
N ALA A 35 -1.49 4.83 5.07
CA ALA A 35 -0.57 5.97 5.04
C ALA A 35 0.77 5.65 5.71
N GLU A 36 0.76 4.94 6.84
CA GLU A 36 1.96 4.52 7.54
C GLU A 36 2.78 3.50 6.72
N ARG A 37 2.11 2.51 6.08
CA ARG A 37 2.77 1.57 5.17
C ARG A 37 3.45 2.28 4.01
N ARG A 38 2.79 3.26 3.40
CA ARG A 38 3.37 4.07 2.31
C ARG A 38 4.58 4.89 2.76
N ARG A 39 4.55 5.47 3.97
CA ARG A 39 5.70 6.19 4.53
C ARG A 39 6.89 5.26 4.77
N ARG A 40 6.66 4.08 5.34
CA ARG A 40 7.72 3.07 5.54
C ARG A 40 8.30 2.58 4.22
N PHE A 41 7.45 2.30 3.24
CA PHE A 41 7.90 1.95 1.89
C PHE A 41 8.78 3.04 1.28
N ALA A 42 8.33 4.31 1.34
CA ALA A 42 9.12 5.43 0.84
C ALA A 42 10.48 5.57 1.55
N GLY A 43 10.50 5.37 2.87
CA GLY A 43 11.74 5.36 3.66
C GLY A 43 12.68 4.23 3.26
N GLN A 44 12.16 3.01 3.08
CA GLN A 44 12.96 1.87 2.62
C GLN A 44 13.49 2.09 1.21
N ALA A 45 12.64 2.53 0.28
CA ALA A 45 13.04 2.83 -1.09
C ALA A 45 14.17 3.86 -1.14
N ALA A 46 14.06 4.94 -0.36
CA ALA A 46 15.10 5.95 -0.28
C ALA A 46 16.41 5.36 0.27
N HIS A 47 16.34 4.48 1.29
CA HIS A 47 17.52 3.83 1.83
C HIS A 47 18.20 2.91 0.81
N GLU A 48 17.43 2.04 0.15
CA GLU A 48 17.93 1.10 -0.86
C GLU A 48 18.55 1.80 -2.07
N LEU A 49 18.05 2.98 -2.46
CA LEU A 49 18.61 3.77 -3.57
C LEU A 49 19.86 4.56 -3.17
N ARG A 50 19.93 5.06 -1.92
CA ARG A 50 21.07 5.85 -1.45
C ARG A 50 22.36 5.05 -1.39
N THR A 51 22.29 3.77 -1.03
CA THR A 51 23.47 2.90 -0.93
C THR A 51 24.21 2.72 -2.26
N PRO A 52 23.58 2.26 -3.35
CA PRO A 52 24.27 2.13 -4.64
C PRO A 52 24.59 3.49 -5.27
N LEU A 53 23.81 4.55 -5.00
CA LEU A 53 24.18 5.91 -5.42
C LEU A 53 25.46 6.41 -4.71
N ALA A 54 25.62 6.13 -3.42
CA ALA A 54 26.82 6.48 -2.67
C ALA A 54 28.04 5.70 -3.18
N ALA A 55 27.87 4.42 -3.53
CA ALA A 55 28.92 3.62 -4.15
C ALA A 55 29.36 4.20 -5.51
N LEU A 56 28.40 4.50 -6.40
CA LEU A 56 28.69 5.13 -7.70
C LEU A 56 29.42 6.46 -7.54
N ARG A 57 29.02 7.27 -6.54
CA ARG A 57 29.69 8.54 -6.25
C ARG A 57 31.13 8.33 -5.81
N LEU A 58 31.39 7.36 -4.93
CA LEU A 58 32.74 7.03 -4.48
C LEU A 58 33.62 6.58 -5.66
N GLU A 59 33.11 5.71 -6.52
CA GLU A 59 33.81 5.24 -7.72
C GLU A 59 34.15 6.40 -8.68
N LEU A 60 33.21 7.35 -8.87
CA LEU A 60 33.44 8.57 -9.66
C LEU A 60 34.51 9.47 -9.02
N GLU A 61 34.44 9.69 -7.71
CA GLU A 61 35.43 10.48 -6.99
C GLU A 61 36.83 9.84 -7.08
N GLU A 62 36.93 8.52 -6.94
CA GLU A 62 38.19 7.78 -7.04
C GLU A 62 38.79 7.81 -8.45
N ALA A 63 37.96 7.67 -9.49
CA ALA A 63 38.40 7.79 -10.88
C ALA A 63 38.91 9.20 -11.21
N LEU A 64 38.31 10.24 -10.62
CA LEU A 64 38.78 11.62 -10.78
C LEU A 64 40.10 11.88 -10.06
N ILE A 65 40.27 11.32 -8.86
CA ILE A 65 41.52 11.45 -8.08
C ILE A 65 42.69 10.77 -8.81
N HIS A 66 42.47 9.60 -9.39
CA HIS A 66 43.51 8.79 -10.01
C HIS A 66 43.50 8.84 -11.55
N ARG A 67 42.95 9.91 -12.14
CA ARG A 67 42.71 9.99 -13.60
C ARG A 67 43.94 9.74 -14.49
N ASP A 68 45.13 10.09 -14.00
CA ASP A 68 46.39 10.02 -14.77
C ASP A 68 47.10 8.67 -14.58
N THR A 69 46.66 7.85 -13.61
CA THR A 69 47.31 6.59 -13.21
C THR A 69 46.40 5.37 -13.26
N ALA A 70 45.09 5.54 -13.16
CA ALA A 70 44.11 4.45 -13.23
C ALA A 70 43.75 4.10 -14.68
N ASP A 71 43.41 2.83 -14.92
CA ASP A 71 42.83 2.40 -16.20
C ASP A 71 41.39 2.93 -16.32
N PRO A 72 41.10 3.83 -17.30
CA PRO A 72 39.77 4.38 -17.47
C PRO A 72 38.71 3.31 -17.78
N PHE A 73 39.06 2.24 -18.49
CA PHE A 73 38.09 1.19 -18.84
C PHE A 73 37.68 0.37 -17.62
N ALA A 74 38.63 0.02 -16.75
CA ALA A 74 38.32 -0.63 -15.48
C ALA A 74 37.40 0.24 -14.61
N ALA A 75 37.70 1.54 -14.47
CA ALA A 75 36.89 2.47 -13.70
C ALA A 75 35.45 2.59 -14.25
N LEU A 76 35.30 2.74 -15.57
CA LEU A 76 33.98 2.80 -16.22
C LEU A 76 33.19 1.48 -16.05
N THR A 77 33.87 0.34 -16.04
CA THR A 77 33.24 -0.97 -15.85
C THR A 77 32.65 -1.11 -14.44
N GLU A 78 33.37 -0.65 -13.41
CA GLU A 78 32.85 -0.64 -12.03
C GLU A 78 31.65 0.31 -11.89
N MET A 79 31.74 1.53 -12.47
CA MET A 79 30.62 2.47 -12.49
C MET A 79 29.37 1.88 -13.17
N LEU A 80 29.55 1.17 -14.29
CA LEU A 80 28.44 0.51 -14.98
C LEU A 80 27.79 -0.56 -14.09
N ARG A 81 28.58 -1.35 -13.37
CA ARG A 81 28.05 -2.32 -12.39
C ARG A 81 27.23 -1.64 -11.30
N SER A 82 27.68 -0.48 -10.81
CA SER A 82 26.91 0.29 -9.83
C SER A 82 25.60 0.85 -10.40
N VAL A 83 25.56 1.22 -11.70
CA VAL A 83 24.32 1.57 -12.41
C VAL A 83 23.39 0.36 -12.55
N GLU A 84 23.90 -0.81 -12.95
CA GLU A 84 23.09 -2.05 -13.02
C GLU A 84 22.47 -2.40 -11.66
N ARG A 85 23.21 -2.20 -10.57
CA ARG A 85 22.68 -2.38 -9.21
C ARG A 85 21.56 -1.38 -8.90
N LEU A 86 21.69 -0.12 -9.31
CA LEU A 86 20.62 0.87 -9.20
C LEU A 86 19.37 0.44 -9.97
N GLU A 87 19.52 -0.03 -11.21
CA GLU A 87 18.42 -0.51 -12.04
C GLU A 87 17.70 -1.70 -11.39
N HIS A 88 18.45 -2.68 -10.88
CA HIS A 88 17.89 -3.82 -10.15
C HIS A 88 17.09 -3.37 -8.91
N THR A 89 17.60 -2.41 -8.14
CA THR A 89 16.86 -1.85 -6.99
C THR A 89 15.57 -1.17 -7.43
N VAL A 90 15.60 -0.35 -8.49
CA VAL A 90 14.40 0.32 -9.01
C VAL A 90 13.35 -0.72 -9.46
N ILE A 91 13.77 -1.73 -10.21
CA ILE A 91 12.90 -2.82 -10.65
C ILE A 91 12.27 -3.51 -9.44
N ALA A 92 13.07 -3.88 -8.43
CA ALA A 92 12.57 -4.52 -7.20
C ALA A 92 11.53 -3.64 -6.47
N LEU A 93 11.77 -2.33 -6.38
CA LEU A 93 10.82 -1.39 -5.77
C LEU A 93 9.51 -1.29 -6.57
N LEU A 94 9.57 -1.28 -7.91
CA LEU A 94 8.38 -1.29 -8.76
C LEU A 94 7.57 -2.58 -8.59
N TRP A 95 8.25 -3.73 -8.48
CA TRP A 95 7.59 -5.01 -8.18
C TRP A 95 6.87 -4.98 -6.84
N LEU A 96 7.48 -4.42 -5.79
CA LEU A 96 6.86 -4.28 -4.48
C LEU A 96 5.62 -3.38 -4.53
N LEU A 97 5.70 -2.23 -5.22
CA LEU A 97 4.57 -1.30 -5.38
C LEU A 97 3.36 -1.93 -6.08
N GLN A 98 3.61 -2.71 -7.13
CA GLN A 98 2.54 -3.40 -7.86
C GLN A 98 1.81 -4.43 -6.98
N ARG A 99 2.55 -5.11 -6.09
CA ARG A 99 1.96 -6.08 -5.16
C ARG A 99 1.19 -5.40 -4.04
N ASP A 100 1.69 -4.29 -3.51
CA ASP A 100 0.98 -3.54 -2.46
C ASP A 100 -0.36 -2.98 -2.95
N ALA A 101 -0.45 -2.54 -4.21
CA ALA A 101 -1.70 -2.08 -4.82
C ALA A 101 -2.75 -3.20 -4.96
N SER A 102 -2.33 -4.45 -5.11
CA SER A 102 -3.25 -5.60 -5.23
C SER A 102 -3.90 -6.02 -3.90
N GLY A 103 -3.30 -5.64 -2.76
CA GLY A 103 -3.83 -5.84 -1.41
C GLY A 103 -4.74 -4.72 -0.91
N GLN A 104 -5.05 -3.72 -1.76
CA GLN A 104 -5.94 -2.63 -1.41
C GLN A 104 -7.32 -3.22 -1.05
N PRO A 105 -7.88 -2.92 0.14
CA PRO A 105 -9.27 -3.26 0.43
C PRO A 105 -10.10 -2.55 -0.63
N ARG A 106 -10.57 -3.31 -1.63
CA ARG A 106 -11.54 -2.82 -2.60
C ARG A 106 -12.73 -2.38 -1.77
N GLY A 107 -12.87 -1.07 -1.61
CA GLY A 107 -14.01 -0.46 -0.96
C GLY A 107 -15.26 -1.13 -1.52
N GLN A 108 -16.13 -1.55 -0.62
CA GLN A 108 -17.42 -2.16 -0.89
C GLN A 108 -18.26 -1.20 -1.74
N HIS A 109 -18.05 -1.22 -3.06
CA HIS A 109 -18.91 -0.63 -4.07
C HIS A 109 -19.32 -1.74 -5.06
N ARG A 110 -19.82 -2.85 -4.52
CA ARG A 110 -20.63 -3.82 -5.29
C ARG A 110 -21.96 -4.01 -4.59
N GLY A 111 -22.80 -3.00 -4.70
CA GLY A 111 -24.12 -2.97 -4.06
C GLY A 111 -25.04 -1.94 -4.70
N LEU A 112 -25.02 -1.81 -6.02
CA LEU A 112 -26.07 -1.10 -6.79
C LEU A 112 -26.37 -1.84 -8.11
N GLU A 113 -26.39 -3.18 -8.08
CA GLU A 113 -27.30 -3.87 -8.99
C GLU A 113 -28.68 -3.80 -8.33
N ARG A 114 -29.46 -2.78 -8.72
CA ARG A 114 -30.88 -2.70 -8.41
C ARG A 114 -31.55 -3.98 -8.92
N ARG A 115 -31.88 -4.90 -8.02
CA ARG A 115 -32.96 -5.85 -8.27
C ARG A 115 -34.25 -5.04 -8.35
N GLU A 116 -34.73 -4.79 -9.55
CA GLU A 116 -36.12 -4.37 -9.71
C GLU A 116 -37.03 -5.47 -9.16
N PRO A 117 -38.01 -5.15 -8.31
CA PRO A 117 -39.05 -6.10 -7.96
C PRO A 117 -39.90 -6.35 -9.21
N GLY A 118 -39.81 -7.57 -9.76
CA GLY A 118 -40.71 -8.03 -10.80
C GLY A 118 -42.17 -7.91 -10.32
N PRO A 119 -43.11 -7.52 -11.19
CA PRO A 119 -44.48 -7.23 -10.79
C PRO A 119 -45.17 -8.47 -10.20
N PRO A 120 -46.11 -8.30 -9.25
CA PRO A 120 -46.88 -9.42 -8.71
C PRO A 120 -47.68 -10.08 -9.83
N GLY A 121 -47.62 -11.41 -9.85
CA GLY A 121 -48.25 -12.25 -10.87
C GLY A 121 -49.75 -12.04 -10.99
N LEU A 122 -50.23 -12.24 -12.20
CA LEU A 122 -51.63 -12.54 -12.52
C LEU A 122 -51.77 -14.05 -12.70
#